data_AF-A0A2D8SGU1-F1
#
_entry.id   AF-A0A2D8SGU1-F1
#
_cell.length_a   1.000
_cell.length_b   1.000
_cell.length_c   1.000
_cell.angle_alpha   90.00
_cell.angle_beta   90.00
_cell.angle_gamma   90.00
#
_symmetry.space_group_name_H-M   'P 1'
#
loop_
_entity.id
_entity.type
_entity.pdbx_description
1 polymer ?
#
loop_
_entity_poly.entity_id
_entity_poly.type
_entity_poly.pdbx_seq_one_letter_code
_entity_poly.pdbx_strand_id
1 'polypeptide(L)'
;QQLCDRVAGIIPIAAAPDFTEDSFWANLSDIQKSERLSVGRIFLPSDYDEPYPITLALIENGRKHLILKRPLKVLCPIRMLQGTADKSVEVQTAIKLLNHIDCDNMHLKLVAQADHSFSSPTCLQILEKTINEVILEVKIS
;
A
#
# COMPACT_ATOMS: atom_id res chain seq x y z
N GLN A 1 -6.05 -13.54 8.38
CA GLN A 1 -6.70 -12.37 9.05
C GLN A 1 -8.06 -12.14 8.38
N GLN A 2 -9.05 -11.59 9.09
CA GLN A 2 -10.38 -11.28 8.53
C GLN A 2 -10.72 -9.81 8.86
N LEU A 3 -11.11 -9.02 7.86
CA LEU A 3 -11.59 -7.65 8.05
C LEU A 3 -13.01 -7.66 8.66
N CYS A 4 -13.24 -6.84 9.70
CA CYS A 4 -14.47 -6.82 10.49
C CYS A 4 -15.73 -6.53 9.65
N ASP A 5 -16.86 -7.09 10.08
CA ASP A 5 -18.21 -6.95 9.50
C ASP A 5 -18.73 -5.51 9.33
N ARG A 6 -17.99 -4.50 9.82
CA ARG A 6 -18.31 -3.06 9.67
C ARG A 6 -17.74 -2.43 8.40
N VAL A 7 -16.82 -3.10 7.71
CA VAL A 7 -16.18 -2.57 6.50
C VAL A 7 -16.95 -3.06 5.27
N ALA A 8 -17.75 -2.17 4.70
CA ALA A 8 -18.60 -2.52 3.56
C ALA A 8 -17.85 -2.54 2.21
N GLY A 9 -16.68 -1.90 2.11
CA GLY A 9 -15.86 -1.92 0.90
C GLY A 9 -14.51 -1.21 1.12
N ILE A 10 -13.54 -1.48 0.25
CA ILE A 10 -12.16 -1.00 0.39
C ILE A 10 -11.66 -0.46 -0.95
N ILE A 11 -11.04 0.73 -0.95
CA ILE A 11 -10.43 1.34 -2.13
C ILE A 11 -8.97 1.71 -1.81
N PRO A 12 -8.01 0.78 -1.97
CA PRO A 12 -6.60 1.09 -1.79
C PRO A 12 -6.11 1.98 -2.94
N ILE A 13 -5.42 3.06 -2.61
CA ILE A 13 -4.78 3.97 -3.57
C ILE A 13 -3.28 3.91 -3.32
N ALA A 14 -2.49 3.60 -4.36
CA ALA A 14 -1.04 3.47 -4.26
C ALA A 14 -0.59 2.60 -3.06
N ALA A 15 -1.25 1.45 -2.89
CA ALA A 15 -1.14 0.66 -1.67
C ALA A 15 0.28 0.15 -1.45
N ALA A 16 0.84 0.43 -0.27
CA ALA A 16 2.20 0.05 0.13
C ALA A 16 2.21 -1.02 1.24
N PRO A 17 1.62 -2.22 1.04
CA PRO A 17 1.67 -3.27 2.06
C PRO A 17 3.13 -3.63 2.36
N ASP A 18 3.42 -3.88 3.63
CA ASP A 18 4.71 -4.38 4.11
C ASP A 18 5.93 -3.47 3.79
N PHE A 19 5.72 -2.20 3.41
CA PHE A 19 6.79 -1.29 2.96
C PHE A 19 7.95 -1.12 3.94
N THR A 20 7.67 -1.19 5.25
CA THR A 20 8.70 -1.10 6.30
C THR A 20 9.73 -2.24 6.18
N GLU A 21 9.32 -3.43 5.77
CA GLU A 21 10.20 -4.57 5.59
C GLU A 21 10.68 -4.70 4.14
N ASP A 22 9.73 -4.75 3.19
CA ASP A 22 9.97 -5.09 1.79
C ASP A 22 10.56 -3.89 0.98
N SER A 23 10.52 -2.67 1.51
CA SER A 23 11.18 -1.49 0.90
C SER A 23 12.23 -0.88 1.82
N PHE A 24 11.81 -0.32 2.96
CA PHE A 24 12.68 0.46 3.81
C PHE A 24 13.85 -0.36 4.36
N TRP A 25 13.57 -1.51 4.96
CA TRP A 25 14.61 -2.38 5.53
C TRP A 25 15.41 -3.13 4.46
N ALA A 26 14.74 -3.63 3.41
CA ALA A 26 15.37 -4.35 2.31
C ALA A 26 16.42 -3.51 1.57
N ASN A 27 16.17 -2.20 1.41
CA ASN A 27 17.07 -1.28 0.72
C ASN A 27 18.27 -0.80 1.56
N LEU A 28 18.38 -1.20 2.84
CA LEU A 28 19.55 -0.89 3.66
C LEU A 28 20.67 -1.91 3.45
N SER A 29 21.91 -1.43 3.35
CA SER A 29 23.08 -2.30 3.39
C SER A 29 23.26 -2.92 4.79
N ASP A 30 23.99 -4.02 4.88
CA ASP A 30 24.23 -4.69 6.18
C ASP A 30 25.03 -3.82 7.15
N ILE A 31 25.89 -2.96 6.61
CA ILE A 31 26.62 -1.94 7.38
C ILE A 31 25.62 -0.92 7.94
N GLN A 32 24.72 -0.39 7.10
CA GLN A 32 23.70 0.56 7.53
C GLN A 32 22.73 -0.05 8.55
N LYS A 33 22.34 -1.33 8.39
CA LYS A 33 21.52 -2.04 9.37
C LYS A 33 22.24 -2.12 10.72
N SER A 34 23.52 -2.50 10.72
CA SER A 34 24.34 -2.64 11.93
C SER A 34 24.57 -1.31 12.66
N GLU A 35 24.90 -0.25 11.92
CA GLU A 35 25.08 1.10 12.46
C GLU A 35 23.79 1.69 13.03
N ARG A 36 22.64 1.40 12.40
CA ARG A 36 21.35 1.97 12.82
C ARG A 36 20.72 1.21 14.00
N LEU A 37 21.10 -0.06 14.20
CA LEU A 37 20.76 -0.81 15.41
C LEU A 37 21.39 -0.20 16.68
N SER A 38 22.55 0.48 16.58
CA SER A 38 23.21 1.11 17.73
C SER A 38 22.72 2.54 18.02
N VAL A 39 22.22 3.26 17.00
CA VAL A 39 21.78 4.68 17.10
C VAL A 39 20.26 4.81 17.27
N GLY A 40 19.47 3.77 16.93
CA GLY A 40 18.01 3.74 17.12
C GLY A 40 17.18 4.51 16.08
N ARG A 41 17.82 5.11 15.07
CA ARG A 41 17.18 5.84 13.97
C ARG A 41 17.81 5.47 12.62
N ILE A 42 16.98 5.45 11.58
CA ILE A 42 17.27 5.11 10.20
C ILE A 42 16.88 6.34 9.35
N PHE A 43 17.79 6.90 8.57
CA PHE A 43 17.45 7.96 7.61
C PHE A 43 17.23 7.34 6.23
N LEU A 44 16.05 7.55 5.65
CA LEU A 44 15.79 7.17 4.27
C LEU A 44 15.97 8.35 3.33
N PRO A 45 16.46 8.11 2.09
CA PRO A 45 16.36 9.09 1.02
C PRO A 45 14.90 9.52 0.85
N SER A 46 14.67 10.83 0.71
CA SER A 46 13.35 11.38 0.40
C SER A 46 13.41 12.03 -0.98
N ASP A 47 12.38 11.80 -1.80
CA ASP A 47 12.24 12.41 -3.12
C ASP A 47 11.70 13.85 -3.06
N TYR A 48 11.19 14.29 -1.89
CA TYR A 48 10.50 15.56 -1.73
C TYR A 48 11.17 16.54 -0.73
N ASP A 49 12.09 16.09 0.15
CA ASP A 49 12.70 16.91 1.24
C ASP A 49 14.05 16.32 1.78
N GLU A 50 14.58 16.86 2.89
CA GLU A 50 15.68 16.25 3.67
C GLU A 50 15.37 14.77 4.08
N PRO A 51 16.39 13.90 4.25
CA PRO A 51 16.19 12.50 4.62
C PRO A 51 15.28 12.34 5.84
N TYR A 52 14.15 11.65 5.67
CA TYR A 52 13.18 11.54 6.77
C TYR A 52 13.65 10.50 7.79
N PRO A 53 13.69 10.84 9.09
CA PRO A 53 14.07 9.90 10.12
C PRO A 53 12.94 8.88 10.36
N ILE A 54 13.23 7.62 10.07
CA ILE A 54 12.42 6.47 10.47
C ILE A 54 13.05 5.82 11.69
N THR A 55 12.25 5.51 12.69
CA THR A 55 12.76 4.87 13.90
C THR A 55 12.90 3.36 13.69
N LEU A 56 13.86 2.74 14.39
CA LEU A 56 13.93 1.28 14.44
C LEU A 56 12.61 0.69 14.97
N ALA A 57 11.98 1.38 15.92
CA ALA A 57 10.68 1.02 16.47
C ALA A 57 9.58 0.92 15.39
N LEU A 58 9.59 1.77 14.36
CA LEU A 58 8.65 1.66 13.23
C LEU A 58 8.86 0.36 12.46
N ILE A 59 10.11 0.00 12.15
CA ILE A 59 10.44 -1.23 11.42
C ILE A 59 10.04 -2.47 12.24
N GLU A 60 10.42 -2.50 13.51
CA GLU A 60 10.09 -3.60 14.42
C GLU A 60 8.58 -3.75 14.63
N ASN A 61 7.85 -2.64 14.68
CA ASN A 61 6.40 -2.67 14.74
C ASN A 61 5.79 -3.16 13.41
N GLY A 62 6.32 -2.71 12.29
CA GLY A 62 5.90 -3.13 10.95
C GLY A 62 5.99 -4.64 10.74
N ARG A 63 7.06 -5.27 11.25
CA ARG A 63 7.22 -6.74 11.23
C ARG A 63 6.08 -7.52 11.92
N LYS A 64 5.40 -6.90 12.87
CA LYS A 64 4.24 -7.51 13.56
C LYS A 64 2.95 -7.43 12.74
N HIS A 65 2.93 -6.60 11.69
CA HIS A 65 1.76 -6.27 10.87
C HIS A 65 1.94 -6.65 9.39
N LEU A 66 2.90 -7.50 9.06
CA LEU A 66 3.10 -7.95 7.69
C LEU A 66 1.88 -8.74 7.20
N ILE A 67 1.26 -8.27 6.13
CA ILE A 67 0.06 -8.87 5.57
C ILE A 67 0.37 -9.80 4.39
N LEU A 68 1.43 -9.54 3.61
CA LEU A 68 1.74 -10.36 2.42
C LEU A 68 2.37 -11.71 2.76
N LYS A 69 2.70 -11.95 4.04
CA LYS A 69 3.34 -13.19 4.51
C LYS A 69 2.34 -14.24 5.03
N ARG A 70 1.05 -13.93 5.10
CA ARG A 70 0.01 -14.81 5.68
C ARG A 70 -1.29 -14.69 4.89
N PRO A 71 -2.14 -15.73 4.84
CA PRO A 71 -3.42 -15.64 4.15
C PRO A 71 -4.28 -14.46 4.63
N LEU A 72 -4.77 -13.69 3.66
CA LEU A 72 -5.62 -12.53 3.86
C LEU A 72 -6.93 -12.73 3.12
N LYS A 73 -8.01 -12.96 3.86
CA LYS A 73 -9.36 -13.13 3.30
C LYS A 73 -10.17 -11.86 3.52
N VAL A 74 -10.80 -11.38 2.46
CA VAL A 74 -11.65 -10.18 2.49
C VAL A 74 -12.99 -10.49 1.84
N LEU A 75 -14.06 -10.21 2.56
CA LEU A 75 -15.43 -10.55 2.15
C LEU A 75 -16.19 -9.38 1.50
N CYS A 76 -15.63 -8.17 1.57
CA CYS A 76 -16.23 -6.99 0.97
C CYS A 76 -15.54 -6.61 -0.35
N PRO A 77 -16.21 -5.83 -1.23
CA PRO A 77 -15.64 -5.42 -2.50
C PRO A 77 -14.35 -4.61 -2.34
N ILE A 78 -13.36 -4.91 -3.17
CA ILE A 78 -12.08 -4.19 -3.23
C ILE A 78 -11.90 -3.55 -4.61
N ARG A 79 -11.50 -2.29 -4.65
CA ARG A 79 -11.20 -1.54 -5.87
C ARG A 79 -9.84 -0.85 -5.77
N MET A 80 -8.80 -1.48 -6.29
CA MET A 80 -7.43 -0.99 -6.16
C MET A 80 -7.10 0.00 -7.27
N LEU A 81 -6.48 1.13 -6.92
CA LEU A 81 -6.06 2.17 -7.85
C LEU A 81 -4.55 2.38 -7.75
N GLN A 82 -3.84 2.30 -8.88
CA GLN A 82 -2.39 2.48 -8.94
C GLN A 82 -1.99 3.29 -10.16
N GLY A 83 -1.10 4.27 -9.97
CA GLY A 83 -0.48 4.99 -11.07
C GLY A 83 0.73 4.24 -11.64
N THR A 84 0.91 4.26 -12.95
CA THR A 84 2.07 3.61 -13.60
C THR A 84 3.36 4.43 -13.54
N ALA A 85 3.29 5.70 -13.14
CA ALA A 85 4.43 6.59 -12.94
C ALA A 85 4.72 6.82 -11.43
N ASP A 86 4.15 5.99 -10.56
CA ASP A 86 4.45 5.97 -9.14
C ASP A 86 5.90 5.55 -8.92
N LYS A 87 6.67 6.45 -8.29
CA LYS A 87 8.08 6.23 -7.94
C LYS A 87 8.29 5.76 -6.50
N SER A 88 7.25 5.87 -5.67
CA SER A 88 7.31 5.47 -4.26
C SER A 88 6.89 4.02 -4.07
N VAL A 89 5.92 3.55 -4.86
CA VAL A 89 5.39 2.19 -4.82
C VAL A 89 5.33 1.63 -6.23
N GLU A 90 6.12 0.58 -6.48
CA GLU A 90 6.13 -0.08 -7.78
C GLU A 90 4.77 -0.72 -8.10
N VAL A 91 4.39 -0.69 -9.38
CA VAL A 91 3.16 -1.34 -9.89
C VAL A 91 3.09 -2.82 -9.51
N GLN A 92 4.25 -3.49 -9.46
CA GLN A 92 4.41 -4.87 -9.05
C GLN A 92 3.89 -5.12 -7.63
N THR A 93 3.95 -4.13 -6.75
CA THR A 93 3.39 -4.21 -5.38
C THR A 93 1.88 -4.34 -5.43
N ALA A 94 1.20 -3.55 -6.27
CA ALA A 94 -0.24 -3.64 -6.46
C ALA A 94 -0.67 -4.99 -7.07
N ILE A 95 0.10 -5.50 -8.06
CA ILE A 95 -0.14 -6.82 -8.65
C ILE A 95 0.08 -7.93 -7.62
N LYS A 96 1.15 -7.84 -6.82
CA LYS A 96 1.44 -8.79 -5.73
C LYS A 96 0.30 -8.83 -4.72
N LEU A 97 -0.24 -7.67 -4.34
CA LEU A 97 -1.37 -7.58 -3.42
C LEU A 97 -2.65 -8.17 -4.03
N LEU A 98 -2.95 -7.89 -5.31
CA LEU A 98 -4.07 -8.48 -6.04
C LEU A 98 -4.01 -10.01 -6.05
N ASN A 99 -2.83 -10.59 -6.30
CA ASN A 99 -2.64 -12.04 -6.31
C ASN A 99 -2.68 -12.68 -4.92
N HIS A 100 -2.51 -11.87 -3.86
CA HIS A 100 -2.37 -12.37 -2.50
C HIS A 100 -3.70 -12.39 -1.73
N ILE A 101 -4.57 -11.41 -1.97
CA ILE A 101 -5.86 -11.31 -1.27
C ILE A 101 -6.82 -12.38 -1.81
N ASP A 102 -7.38 -13.19 -0.90
CA ASP A 102 -8.52 -14.07 -1.17
C ASP A 102 -9.81 -13.25 -1.07
N CYS A 103 -10.33 -12.83 -2.23
CA CYS A 103 -11.56 -12.04 -2.36
C CYS A 103 -12.22 -12.31 -3.71
N ASP A 104 -13.51 -12.66 -3.68
CA ASP A 104 -14.30 -12.96 -4.88
C ASP A 104 -14.64 -11.70 -5.70
N ASN A 105 -14.55 -10.52 -5.09
CA ASN A 105 -14.98 -9.25 -5.68
C ASN A 105 -13.89 -8.18 -5.56
N MET A 106 -12.86 -8.31 -6.39
CA MET A 106 -11.70 -7.44 -6.38
C MET A 106 -11.22 -7.13 -7.79
N HIS A 107 -10.81 -5.88 -8.04
CA HIS A 107 -10.06 -5.55 -9.26
C HIS A 107 -9.02 -4.47 -9.02
N LEU A 108 -8.03 -4.42 -9.93
CA LEU A 108 -6.96 -3.42 -9.97
C LEU A 108 -7.08 -2.57 -11.25
N LYS A 109 -7.04 -1.25 -11.08
CA LYS A 109 -6.99 -0.27 -12.17
C LYS A 109 -5.63 0.42 -12.19
N LEU A 110 -4.92 0.26 -13.31
CA LEU A 110 -3.66 0.93 -13.58
C LEU A 110 -3.90 2.17 -14.44
N VAL A 111 -3.44 3.35 -13.99
CA VAL A 111 -3.62 4.62 -14.68
C VAL A 111 -2.29 5.11 -15.22
N ALA A 112 -2.20 5.21 -16.56
CA ALA A 112 -1.01 5.67 -17.24
C ALA A 112 -0.61 7.07 -16.78
N GLN A 113 0.69 7.28 -16.51
CA GLN A 113 1.29 8.56 -16.12
C GLN A 113 0.80 9.14 -14.78
N ALA A 114 -0.10 8.46 -14.06
CA ALA A 114 -0.46 8.88 -12.71
C ALA A 114 0.72 8.58 -11.75
N ASP A 115 1.01 9.54 -10.88
CA ASP A 115 2.05 9.44 -9.86
C ASP A 115 1.50 8.84 -8.55
N HIS A 116 2.37 8.83 -7.53
CA HIS A 116 2.05 8.27 -6.21
C HIS A 116 0.86 8.94 -5.52
N SER A 117 0.72 10.26 -5.70
CA SER A 117 -0.35 11.02 -5.03
C SER A 117 -1.73 10.68 -5.54
N PHE A 118 -1.81 10.19 -6.80
CA PHE A 118 -3.04 9.88 -7.50
C PHE A 118 -4.06 11.04 -7.46
N SER A 119 -3.59 12.29 -7.46
CA SER A 119 -4.43 13.48 -7.17
C SER A 119 -4.67 14.39 -8.38
N SER A 120 -4.28 13.99 -9.59
CA SER A 120 -4.62 14.77 -10.80
C SER A 120 -6.14 14.81 -11.02
N PRO A 121 -6.69 15.80 -11.75
CA PRO A 121 -8.13 15.88 -11.99
C PRO A 121 -8.72 14.59 -12.57
N THR A 122 -8.00 13.93 -13.49
CA THR A 122 -8.39 12.62 -14.05
C THR A 122 -8.41 11.54 -12.98
N CYS A 123 -7.40 11.48 -12.12
CA CYS A 123 -7.32 10.48 -11.05
C CYS A 123 -8.43 10.66 -10.01
N LEU A 124 -8.73 11.91 -9.64
CA LEU A 124 -9.82 12.22 -8.72
C LEU A 124 -11.19 11.84 -9.30
N GLN A 125 -11.41 12.07 -10.60
CA GLN A 125 -12.63 11.60 -11.28
C GLN A 125 -12.74 10.07 -11.31
N ILE A 126 -11.61 9.37 -11.49
CA ILE A 126 -11.57 7.90 -11.42
C ILE A 126 -11.93 7.44 -10.00
N LEU A 127 -11.35 8.07 -8.98
CA LEU A 127 -11.62 7.76 -7.59
C LEU A 127 -13.09 7.97 -7.23
N GLU A 128 -13.67 9.12 -7.60
CA GLU A 128 -15.08 9.43 -7.35
C GLU A 128 -16.02 8.39 -7.99
N LYS A 129 -15.76 8.02 -9.25
CA LYS A 129 -16.52 6.97 -9.94
C LYS A 129 -16.39 5.62 -9.23
N THR A 130 -15.18 5.26 -8.79
CA THR A 130 -14.94 4.01 -8.08
C THR A 130 -15.61 3.99 -6.69
N ILE A 131 -15.67 5.12 -5.99
CA ILE A 131 -16.44 5.25 -4.74
C ILE A 131 -17.93 5.00 -5.00
N ASN A 132 -18.50 5.65 -6.01
CA ASN A 132 -19.91 5.48 -6.36
C ASN A 132 -20.25 4.04 -6.76
N GLU A 133 -19.36 3.37 -7.50
CA GLU A 133 -19.48 1.95 -7.85
C GLU A 133 -19.60 1.07 -6.61
N VAL A 134 -18.67 1.21 -5.64
CA VAL A 134 -18.68 0.43 -4.40
C VAL A 134 -19.94 0.73 -3.58
N ILE A 135 -20.35 1.99 -3.47
CA ILE A 135 -21.57 2.36 -2.73
C ILE A 135 -22.82 1.70 -3.34
N LEU A 136 -22.93 1.70 -4.67
CA LEU A 136 -24.07 1.09 -5.35
C LEU A 136 -24.10 -0.42 -5.14
N GLU A 137 -22.95 -1.09 -5.26
CA GLU A 137 -22.83 -2.53 -5.09
C GLU A 137 -23.18 -2.99 -3.67
N VAL A 138 -22.66 -2.28 -2.66
CA VAL A 138 -22.96 -2.55 -1.25
C VAL A 138 -24.44 -2.39 -0.93
N LYS A 139 -25.13 -1.40 -1.53
CA LYS A 139 -26.58 -1.19 -1.30
C LYS A 139 -27.47 -2.26 -1.93
N ILE A 140 -26.95 -3.01 -2.90
CA ILE A 140 -27.68 -4.07 -3.60
C ILE A 140 -27.50 -5.43 -2.91
N SER A 141 -26.47 -5.56 -2.08
CA SER A 141 -26.09 -6.78 -1.33
C SER A 141 -26.84 -6.90 -0.01
#